data_AF-A0A0F8YG76-F1
#
_entry.id   AF-A0A0F8YG76-F1
#
_cell.length_a   1.000
_cell.length_b   1.000
_cell.length_c   1.000
_cell.angle_alpha   90.00
_cell.angle_beta   90.00
_cell.angle_gamma   90.00
#
_symmetry.space_group_name_H-M   'P 1'
#
loop_
_entity.id
_entity.type
_entity.pdbx_description
1 polymer ?
#
loop_
_entity_poly.entity_id
_entity_poly.type
_entity_poly.pdbx_seq_one_letter_code
_entity_poly.pdbx_strand_id
1 'polypeptide(L)'
;MSLNDFDKKVLNDLIDHTIDDIKPIVEFARQPELRSMYIDKDGSDFSLGAAVTEINTAFVIGFNIRTGRRVSVDEKAEMLNILGKRIHEIKEAIFKCG
;
A
#
# COMPACT_ATOMS: atom_id res chain seq x y z
N MET A 1 1.37 7.99 -21.72
CA MET A 1 -0.08 7.63 -21.68
C MET A 1 -0.47 7.54 -20.22
N SER A 2 -1.61 8.08 -19.80
CA SER A 2 -2.12 7.97 -18.43
C SER A 2 -2.79 6.60 -18.21
N LEU A 3 -2.91 6.17 -16.95
CA LEU A 3 -3.79 5.08 -16.54
C LEU A 3 -5.22 5.37 -17.02
N ASN A 4 -5.91 4.34 -17.49
CA ASN A 4 -7.35 4.43 -17.77
C ASN A 4 -8.14 4.27 -16.46
N ASP A 5 -9.46 4.47 -16.53
CA ASP A 5 -10.33 4.43 -15.36
C ASP A 5 -10.38 3.05 -14.69
N PHE A 6 -10.27 1.96 -15.46
CA PHE A 6 -10.18 0.62 -14.91
C PHE A 6 -8.91 0.45 -14.07
N ASP A 7 -7.77 0.88 -14.59
CA ASP A 7 -6.49 0.80 -13.87
C ASP A 7 -6.49 1.67 -12.61
N LYS A 8 -7.07 2.87 -12.69
CA LYS A 8 -7.26 3.73 -11.51
C LYS A 8 -8.12 3.06 -10.46
N LYS A 9 -9.22 2.41 -10.88
CA LYS A 9 -10.09 1.67 -9.98
C LYS A 9 -9.34 0.52 -9.31
N VAL A 10 -8.63 -0.30 -10.07
CA VAL A 10 -7.82 -1.41 -9.52
C VAL A 10 -6.79 -0.91 -8.52
N LEU A 11 -6.09 0.19 -8.82
CA LEU A 11 -5.12 0.75 -7.87
C LEU A 11 -5.79 1.24 -6.57
N ASN A 12 -6.95 1.89 -6.66
CA ASN A 12 -7.68 2.31 -5.46
C ASN A 12 -8.20 1.11 -4.67
N ASP A 13 -8.76 0.11 -5.33
CA ASP A 13 -9.24 -1.12 -4.69
C ASP A 13 -8.07 -1.84 -3.98
N LEU A 14 -6.86 -1.87 -4.57
CA LEU A 14 -5.66 -2.41 -3.92
C LEU A 14 -5.26 -1.62 -2.67
N ILE A 15 -5.31 -0.28 -2.72
CA ILE A 15 -5.03 0.56 -1.54
C ILE A 15 -6.04 0.25 -0.42
N ASP A 16 -7.32 0.15 -0.75
CA ASP A 16 -8.39 -0.16 0.21
C ASP A 16 -8.18 -1.54 0.84
N HIS A 17 -7.90 -2.56 0.02
CA HIS A 17 -7.60 -3.90 0.52
C HIS A 17 -6.37 -3.92 1.44
N THR A 18 -5.29 -3.26 1.06
CA THR A 18 -4.10 -3.17 1.92
C THR A 18 -4.41 -2.47 3.25
N ILE A 19 -5.22 -1.41 3.24
CA ILE A 19 -5.65 -0.73 4.48
C ILE A 19 -6.47 -1.68 5.37
N ASP A 20 -7.42 -2.39 4.79
CA ASP A 20 -8.29 -3.30 5.53
C ASP A 20 -7.57 -4.53 6.05
N ASP A 21 -6.57 -5.04 5.33
CA ASP A 21 -5.75 -6.18 5.75
C ASP A 21 -4.71 -5.81 6.81
N ILE A 22 -4.12 -4.61 6.75
CA ILE A 22 -3.10 -4.15 7.70
C ILE A 22 -3.69 -3.90 9.09
N LYS A 23 -4.87 -3.29 9.18
CA LYS A 23 -5.52 -2.95 10.46
C LYS A 23 -5.56 -4.13 11.45
N PRO A 24 -6.12 -5.30 11.11
CA PRO A 24 -6.18 -6.43 12.05
C PRO A 24 -4.80 -6.99 12.38
N ILE A 25 -3.84 -6.97 11.45
CA ILE A 25 -2.46 -7.43 11.69
C ILE A 25 -1.77 -6.53 12.72
N VAL A 26 -1.90 -5.21 12.56
CA VAL A 26 -1.34 -4.22 13.50
C VAL A 26 -2.00 -4.35 14.87
N GLU A 27 -3.32 -4.58 14.92
CA GLU A 27 -4.03 -4.81 16.18
C GLU A 27 -3.58 -6.07 16.89
N PHE A 28 -3.40 -7.17 16.14
CA PHE A 28 -2.85 -8.41 16.66
C PHE A 28 -1.42 -8.22 17.18
N ALA A 29 -0.55 -7.55 16.42
CA ALA A 29 0.83 -7.29 16.82
C ALA A 29 0.96 -6.46 18.13
N ARG A 30 -0.05 -5.65 18.45
CA ARG A 30 -0.10 -4.85 19.69
C ARG A 30 -0.61 -5.62 20.91
N GLN A 31 -1.00 -6.88 20.76
CA GLN A 31 -1.43 -7.71 21.89
C GLN A 31 -0.29 -7.86 22.92
N PRO A 32 -0.59 -7.83 24.23
CA PRO A 32 0.41 -7.91 25.29
C PRO A 32 1.39 -9.09 25.15
N GLU A 33 0.91 -10.21 24.64
CA GLU A 33 1.64 -11.46 24.40
C GLU A 33 2.73 -11.32 23.34
N LEU A 34 2.55 -10.40 22.39
CA LEU A 34 3.48 -10.12 21.30
C LEU A 34 4.27 -8.84 21.51
N ARG A 35 3.95 -8.06 22.54
CA ARG A 35 4.57 -6.76 22.83
C ARG A 35 6.09 -6.84 22.99
N SER A 36 6.62 -7.96 23.47
CA SER A 36 8.07 -8.21 23.59
C SER A 36 8.76 -8.44 22.24
N MET A 37 8.02 -8.86 21.20
CA MET A 37 8.53 -9.07 19.84
C MET A 37 8.64 -7.77 19.04
N TYR A 38 7.87 -6.75 19.40
CA TYR A 38 7.79 -5.46 18.68
C TYR A 38 8.46 -4.30 19.44
N ILE A 39 9.38 -4.60 20.36
CA ILE A 39 10.23 -3.60 21.00
C ILE A 39 11.31 -3.18 20.01
N ASP A 40 10.96 -2.45 18.96
CA ASP A 40 11.97 -1.68 18.24
C ASP A 40 11.43 -0.36 17.68
N LYS A 41 12.32 0.63 17.72
CA LYS A 41 12.11 2.05 17.41
C LYS A 41 11.65 2.28 15.98
N ASP A 42 10.82 3.31 15.80
CA ASP A 42 10.48 3.99 14.53
C ASP A 42 10.55 3.12 13.26
N GLY A 43 9.92 1.94 13.29
CA GLY A 43 9.72 1.09 12.11
C GLY A 43 8.70 1.68 11.13
N SER A 44 8.41 2.99 11.22
CA SER A 44 7.35 3.64 10.47
C SER A 44 7.67 3.72 8.98
N ASP A 45 8.89 4.09 8.65
CA ASP A 45 9.32 4.19 7.26
C ASP A 45 9.42 2.81 6.61
N PHE A 46 9.85 1.80 7.37
CA PHE A 46 9.86 0.41 6.90
C PHE A 46 8.45 -0.11 6.67
N SER A 47 7.54 0.05 7.64
CA SER A 47 6.16 -0.45 7.54
C SER A 47 5.39 0.24 6.41
N LEU A 48 5.55 1.56 6.27
CA LEU A 48 4.95 2.31 5.18
C LEU A 48 5.56 1.91 3.83
N GLY A 49 6.88 1.76 3.78
CA GLY A 49 7.60 1.28 2.59
C GLY A 49 7.14 -0.11 2.16
N ALA A 50 6.93 -1.02 3.10
CA ALA A 50 6.43 -2.37 2.83
C ALA A 50 5.02 -2.33 2.23
N ALA A 51 4.08 -1.60 2.84
CA ALA A 51 2.71 -1.46 2.34
C ALA A 51 2.68 -0.84 0.92
N VAL A 52 3.44 0.23 0.68
CA VAL A 52 3.52 0.87 -0.63
C VAL A 52 4.17 -0.08 -1.67
N THR A 53 5.18 -0.85 -1.27
CA THR A 53 5.84 -1.84 -2.14
C THR A 53 4.88 -2.93 -2.55
N GLU A 54 4.07 -3.43 -1.61
CA GLU A 54 3.06 -4.46 -1.87
C GLU A 54 2.02 -3.97 -2.88
N ILE A 55 1.41 -2.81 -2.64
CA ILE A 55 0.41 -2.22 -3.56
C ILE A 55 1.00 -2.04 -4.95
N ASN A 56 2.20 -1.44 -5.04
CA ASN A 56 2.86 -1.19 -6.31
C ASN A 56 3.19 -2.49 -7.06
N THR A 57 3.66 -3.51 -6.33
CA THR A 57 4.03 -4.81 -6.92
C THR A 57 2.78 -5.54 -7.43
N ALA A 58 1.73 -5.60 -6.62
CA ALA A 58 0.45 -6.22 -7.00
C ALA A 58 -0.13 -5.55 -8.24
N PHE A 59 -0.15 -4.22 -8.28
CA PHE A 59 -0.63 -3.46 -9.44
C PHE A 59 0.21 -3.75 -10.68
N VAL A 60 1.54 -3.64 -10.62
CA VAL A 60 2.42 -3.83 -11.78
C VAL A 60 2.32 -5.25 -12.33
N ILE A 61 2.26 -6.26 -11.46
CA ILE A 61 2.10 -7.66 -11.88
C ILE A 61 0.74 -7.83 -12.57
N GLY A 62 -0.36 -7.39 -11.94
CA GLY A 62 -1.70 -7.51 -12.50
C GLY A 62 -1.86 -6.77 -13.83
N PHE A 63 -1.29 -5.57 -13.92
CA PHE A 63 -1.25 -4.77 -15.13
C PHE A 63 -0.51 -5.49 -16.27
N ASN A 64 0.68 -6.03 -15.98
CA ASN A 64 1.50 -6.74 -16.97
C ASN A 64 0.78 -7.99 -17.48
N ILE A 65 0.16 -8.76 -16.57
CA ILE A 65 -0.61 -9.96 -16.92
C ILE A 65 -1.78 -9.60 -17.84
N ARG A 66 -2.53 -8.53 -17.51
CA ARG A 66 -3.73 -8.13 -18.24
C ARG A 66 -3.42 -7.53 -19.61
N THR A 67 -2.37 -6.73 -19.72
CA THR A 67 -2.09 -5.92 -20.91
C THR A 67 -0.98 -6.48 -21.79
N GLY A 68 -0.18 -7.43 -21.29
CA GLY A 68 0.98 -7.97 -21.98
C GLY A 68 2.16 -7.00 -22.10
N ARG A 69 2.10 -5.82 -21.47
CA ARG A 69 3.16 -4.81 -21.51
C ARG A 69 3.52 -4.32 -20.12
N ARG A 70 4.70 -3.70 -20.02
CA ARG A 70 5.15 -3.01 -18.81
C ARG A 70 4.38 -1.70 -18.61
N VAL A 71 4.22 -1.32 -17.35
CA VAL A 71 3.82 0.03 -16.94
C VAL A 71 4.85 1.03 -17.47
N SER A 72 4.38 2.06 -18.17
CA SER A 72 5.22 3.13 -18.70
C SER A 72 5.62 4.13 -17.62
N VAL A 73 6.55 5.04 -17.93
CA VAL A 73 7.00 6.08 -16.99
C VAL A 73 5.85 7.00 -16.57
N ASP A 74 5.01 7.43 -17.52
CA ASP A 74 3.85 8.30 -17.25
C ASP A 74 2.84 7.62 -16.32
N GLU A 75 2.52 6.35 -16.59
CA GLU A 75 1.59 5.56 -15.77
C GLU A 75 2.16 5.36 -14.37
N LYS A 76 3.46 5.09 -14.25
CA LYS A 76 4.12 4.97 -12.95
C LYS A 76 4.07 6.29 -12.17
N ALA A 77 4.25 7.43 -12.83
CA ALA A 77 4.11 8.73 -12.19
C ALA A 77 2.67 8.98 -11.69
N GLU A 78 1.66 8.58 -12.48
CA GLU A 78 0.26 8.68 -12.08
C GLU A 78 -0.10 7.73 -10.93
N MET A 79 0.43 6.50 -10.93
CA MET A 79 0.30 5.58 -9.80
C MET A 79 0.84 6.21 -8.50
N LEU A 80 2.05 6.78 -8.56
CA LEU A 80 2.68 7.45 -7.41
C LEU A 80 1.88 8.67 -6.94
N ASN A 81 1.25 9.40 -7.86
CA ASN A 81 0.38 10.52 -7.50
C ASN A 81 -0.89 10.04 -6.77
N ILE A 82 -1.52 8.95 -7.24
CA ILE A 82 -2.70 8.36 -6.57
C ILE A 82 -2.31 7.84 -5.18
N LEU A 83 -1.21 7.09 -5.08
CA LEU A 83 -0.67 6.61 -3.79
C LEU A 83 -0.33 7.77 -2.85
N GLY A 84 0.32 8.82 -3.36
CA GLY A 84 0.69 10.00 -2.59
C GLY A 84 -0.51 10.73 -2.00
N LYS A 85 -1.63 10.79 -2.72
CA LYS A 85 -2.88 11.38 -2.21
C LYS A 85 -3.49 10.58 -1.05
N ARG A 86 -3.30 9.26 -1.05
CA ARG A 86 -3.87 8.34 -0.06
C ARG A 86 -2.88 7.83 0.98
N ILE A 87 -1.65 8.36 0.99
CA ILE A 87 -0.59 7.90 1.88
C ILE A 87 -0.92 8.10 3.37
N HIS A 88 -1.74 9.11 3.68
CA HIS A 88 -2.18 9.39 5.04
C HIS A 88 -3.08 8.28 5.58
N GLU A 89 -3.98 7.74 4.78
CA GLU A 89 -4.89 6.64 5.16
C GLU A 89 -4.12 5.34 5.44
N ILE A 90 -3.09 5.06 4.65
CA ILE A 90 -2.17 3.94 4.88
C ILE A 90 -1.39 4.15 6.19
N LYS A 91 -0.90 5.37 6.44
CA LYS A 91 -0.22 5.71 7.70
C LYS A 91 -1.15 5.55 8.90
N GLU A 92 -2.40 6.00 8.80
CA GLU A 92 -3.40 5.85 9.86
C GLU A 92 -3.68 4.36 10.15
N ALA A 93 -3.80 3.53 9.11
CA ALA A 93 -3.97 2.09 9.27
C ALA A 93 -2.81 1.42 10.03
N ILE A 94 -1.57 1.82 9.75
CA ILE A 94 -0.37 1.24 10.37
C ILE A 94 -0.13 1.80 11.79
N PHE A 95 -0.24 3.12 11.96
CA PHE A 95 0.21 3.80 13.17
C PHE A 95 -0.93 4.14 14.13
N LYS A 96 -2.18 4.20 13.65
CA LYS A 96 -3.32 4.80 14.36
C LYS A 96 -3.03 6.27 14.74
N CYS A 97 -2.42 7.01 13.82
CA CYS A 97 -2.32 8.47 13.94
C CYS A 97 -3.74 9.02 14.03
N GLY A 98 -4.12 9.54 15.19
CA GLY A 98 -5.36 10.31 15.36
C GLY A 98 -5.18 11.75 14.92
#